data_AF-A0A6J2WZZ1-F1
#
_entry.id   AF-A0A6J2WZZ1-F1
#
_cell.length_a   1.000
_cell.length_b   1.000
_cell.length_c   1.000
_cell.angle_alpha   90.00
_cell.angle_beta   90.00
_cell.angle_gamma   90.00
#
_symmetry.space_group_name_H-M   'P 1'
#
loop_
_entity.id
_entity.type
_entity.pdbx_description
1 polymer ?
#
loop_
_entity_poly.entity_id
_entity_poly.type
_entity_poly.pdbx_seq_one_letter_code
_entity_poly.pdbx_strand_id
1 'polypeptide(L)'
;MSISQITPTLYLSGVEALNQSALTHRRITLLVNASEEYPCPEYPGVECVSVPVQDRPQARLDPHFDGVAERIHLNRGGSSLVYCSAGRSRSPSLVMAYLMRFEGASLLEAHGRVLAARPFIRPNAGFWRQLLQYESRLYHINSVRMVATSQGVLPEAVQPTQDSTYLLNL
;
A
#
# COMPACT_ATOMS: atom_id res chain seq x y z
N MET A 1 9.72 -10.08 13.93
CA MET A 1 8.69 -9.17 13.34
C MET A 1 7.52 -10.01 12.81
N SER A 2 6.29 -9.48 12.75
CA SER A 2 5.09 -10.22 12.34
C SER A 2 4.63 -9.91 10.90
N ILE A 3 3.92 -10.86 10.30
CA ILE A 3 3.10 -10.68 9.08
C ILE A 3 1.73 -10.17 9.52
N SER A 4 1.31 -9.02 8.96
CA SER A 4 0.01 -8.41 9.20
C SER A 4 -0.97 -8.83 8.10
N GLN A 5 -2.17 -9.25 8.47
CA GLN A 5 -3.25 -9.51 7.51
C GLN A 5 -4.01 -8.20 7.23
N ILE A 6 -4.16 -7.85 5.97
CA ILE A 6 -4.88 -6.63 5.53
C ILE A 6 -6.28 -6.99 5.08
N THR A 7 -6.41 -8.07 4.30
CA THR A 7 -7.67 -8.65 3.84
C THR A 7 -7.59 -10.17 3.97
N PRO A 8 -8.68 -10.94 3.71
CA PRO A 8 -8.63 -12.39 3.74
C PRO A 8 -7.50 -13.02 2.91
N THR A 9 -7.09 -12.38 1.80
CA THR A 9 -6.09 -12.91 0.86
C THR A 9 -4.88 -11.98 0.65
N LEU A 10 -4.77 -10.87 1.38
CA LEU A 10 -3.66 -9.92 1.28
C LEU A 10 -2.96 -9.71 2.62
N TYR A 11 -1.64 -9.91 2.60
CA TYR A 11 -0.76 -9.77 3.75
C TYR A 11 0.35 -8.75 3.49
N LEU A 12 0.89 -8.21 4.58
CA LEU A 12 1.98 -7.25 4.56
C LEU A 12 3.03 -7.56 5.63
N SER A 13 4.31 -7.44 5.28
CA SER A 13 5.40 -7.67 6.24
C SER A 13 6.68 -6.89 5.94
N GLY A 14 7.66 -7.01 6.84
CA GLY A 14 9.08 -6.81 6.54
C GLY A 14 9.73 -8.12 6.10
N VAL A 15 10.95 -8.04 5.57
CA VAL A 15 11.69 -9.17 4.99
C VAL A 15 11.99 -10.26 6.03
N GLU A 16 12.27 -9.88 7.28
CA GLU A 16 12.59 -10.82 8.37
C GLU A 16 11.42 -11.76 8.73
N ALA A 17 10.20 -11.42 8.35
CA ALA A 17 9.02 -12.24 8.66
C ALA A 17 8.81 -13.38 7.65
N LEU A 18 9.56 -13.40 6.55
CA LEU A 18 9.42 -14.41 5.50
C LEU A 18 10.05 -15.74 5.93
N ASN A 19 9.26 -16.81 5.88
CA ASN A 19 9.74 -18.18 6.05
C ASN A 19 8.71 -19.16 5.45
N GLN A 20 9.17 -20.34 5.04
CA GLN A 20 8.33 -21.33 4.36
C GLN A 20 7.06 -21.67 5.16
N SER A 21 7.18 -21.88 6.47
CA SER A 21 6.04 -22.24 7.33
C SER A 21 4.98 -21.13 7.35
N ALA A 22 5.41 -19.87 7.49
CA ALA A 22 4.51 -18.72 7.51
C ALA A 22 3.79 -18.50 6.18
N LEU A 23 4.47 -18.77 5.06
CA LEU A 23 3.91 -18.69 3.71
C LEU A 23 2.89 -19.82 3.48
N THR A 24 3.24 -21.07 3.79
CA THR A 24 2.36 -22.23 3.65
C THR A 24 1.08 -22.07 4.47
N HIS A 25 1.19 -21.67 5.75
CA HIS A 25 0.03 -21.51 6.64
C HIS A 25 -0.97 -20.47 6.15
N ARG A 26 -0.50 -19.43 5.45
CA ARG A 26 -1.32 -18.36 4.87
C ARG A 26 -1.69 -18.59 3.40
N ARG A 27 -1.28 -19.74 2.85
CA ARG A 27 -1.46 -20.10 1.43
C ARG A 27 -0.93 -19.00 0.49
N ILE A 28 0.23 -18.42 0.83
CA ILE A 28 0.87 -17.41 -0.02
C ILE A 28 1.31 -18.06 -1.32
N THR A 29 0.82 -17.56 -2.44
CA THR A 29 1.17 -17.99 -3.80
C THR A 29 1.86 -16.88 -4.59
N LEU A 30 1.73 -15.63 -4.12
CA LEU A 30 2.37 -14.45 -4.72
C LEU A 30 3.10 -13.65 -3.66
N LEU A 31 4.39 -13.42 -3.87
CA LEU A 31 5.20 -12.43 -3.18
C LEU A 31 5.36 -11.19 -4.05
N VAL A 32 5.25 -10.02 -3.43
CA VAL A 32 5.62 -8.74 -4.06
C VAL A 32 6.73 -8.12 -3.21
N ASN A 33 7.94 -8.13 -3.77
CA ASN A 33 9.14 -7.56 -3.16
C ASN A 33 9.29 -6.10 -3.55
N ALA A 34 8.99 -5.18 -2.64
CA ALA A 34 9.17 -3.75 -2.84
C ALA A 34 10.49 -3.25 -2.24
N SER A 35 11.59 -3.95 -2.50
CA SER A 35 12.93 -3.54 -2.09
C SER A 35 13.95 -3.73 -3.20
N GLU A 36 14.91 -2.82 -3.27
CA GLU A 36 16.03 -2.89 -4.21
C GLU A 36 17.18 -3.72 -3.61
N GLU A 37 17.34 -3.62 -2.29
CA GLU A 37 18.46 -4.20 -1.55
C GLU A 37 18.38 -5.72 -1.32
N TYR A 38 17.20 -6.33 -1.49
CA TYR A 38 17.01 -7.78 -1.31
C TYR A 38 16.45 -8.40 -2.58
N PRO A 39 17.03 -9.51 -3.08
CA PRO A 39 16.41 -10.27 -4.16
C PRO A 39 15.12 -10.95 -3.69
N CYS A 40 14.30 -11.36 -4.64
CA CYS A 40 13.18 -12.25 -4.36
C CYS A 40 13.69 -13.59 -3.77
N PRO A 41 13.18 -14.04 -2.61
CA PRO A 41 13.48 -15.35 -2.10
C PRO A 41 12.76 -16.41 -2.94
N GLU A 42 13.36 -17.58 -3.05
CA GLU A 42 12.76 -18.72 -3.74
C GLU A 42 12.02 -19.61 -2.73
N TYR A 43 10.72 -19.78 -2.97
CA TYR A 43 9.88 -20.73 -2.24
C TYR A 43 9.11 -21.59 -3.25
N PRO A 44 9.08 -22.93 -3.11
CA PRO A 44 8.37 -23.79 -4.04
C PRO A 44 6.89 -23.42 -4.18
N GLY A 45 6.43 -23.25 -5.43
CA GLY A 45 5.03 -22.93 -5.74
C GLY A 45 4.61 -21.48 -5.43
N VAL A 46 5.58 -20.59 -5.14
CA VAL A 46 5.33 -19.17 -4.85
C VAL A 46 5.99 -18.32 -5.93
N GLU A 47 5.19 -17.58 -6.68
CA GLU A 47 5.70 -16.57 -7.61
C GLU A 47 6.22 -15.35 -6.82
N CYS A 48 7.35 -14.77 -7.22
CA CYS A 48 7.82 -13.51 -6.64
C CYS A 48 8.01 -12.43 -7.71
N VAL A 49 7.30 -11.31 -7.54
CA VAL A 49 7.40 -10.11 -8.36
C VAL A 49 8.32 -9.11 -7.67
N SER A 50 9.36 -8.66 -8.37
CA SER A 50 10.29 -7.65 -7.87
C SER A 50 9.88 -6.24 -8.31
N VAL A 51 9.87 -5.32 -7.35
CA VAL A 51 9.65 -3.88 -7.52
C VAL A 51 10.87 -3.17 -6.90
N PRO A 52 11.98 -3.05 -7.66
CA PRO A 52 13.27 -2.59 -7.13
C PRO A 52 13.24 -1.07 -6.91
N VAL A 53 12.75 -0.66 -5.73
CA VAL A 53 12.58 0.76 -5.37
C VAL A 53 13.22 1.03 -4.01
N GLN A 54 14.02 2.08 -3.94
CA GLN A 54 14.60 2.60 -2.69
C GLN A 54 13.55 3.29 -1.82
N ASP A 55 13.69 3.23 -0.49
CA ASP A 55 12.80 3.97 0.42
C ASP A 55 13.22 5.44 0.56
N ARG A 56 13.14 6.18 -0.54
CA ARG A 56 13.51 7.61 -0.59
C ARG A 56 12.38 8.44 -1.18
N PRO A 57 12.15 9.69 -0.71
CA PRO A 57 11.12 10.57 -1.25
C PRO A 57 11.23 10.89 -2.75
N GLN A 58 12.40 10.69 -3.35
CA GLN A 58 12.67 10.90 -4.78
C GLN A 58 12.40 9.65 -5.62
N ALA A 59 12.32 8.47 -5.00
CA ALA A 59 12.11 7.22 -5.71
C ALA A 59 10.69 7.15 -6.28
N ARG A 60 10.55 6.60 -7.49
CA ARG A 60 9.27 6.46 -8.21
C ARG A 60 8.67 5.09 -7.90
N LEU A 61 7.62 5.07 -7.07
CA LEU A 61 6.83 3.87 -6.80
C LEU A 61 5.55 3.83 -7.63
N ASP A 62 5.06 5.00 -8.02
CA ASP A 62 3.84 5.21 -8.81
C ASP A 62 3.75 4.42 -10.13
N PRO A 63 4.83 4.18 -10.91
CA PRO A 63 4.72 3.39 -12.13
C PRO A 63 4.31 1.93 -11.86
N HIS A 64 4.48 1.45 -10.62
CA HIS A 64 4.19 0.09 -10.22
C HIS A 64 2.81 -0.09 -9.60
N PHE A 65 2.11 0.99 -9.25
CA PHE A 65 0.82 0.90 -8.54
C PHE A 65 -0.20 0.05 -9.28
N ASP A 66 -0.41 0.33 -10.57
CA ASP A 66 -1.42 -0.38 -11.36
C ASP A 66 -1.04 -1.85 -11.58
N GLY A 67 0.19 -2.12 -12.02
CA GLY A 67 0.66 -3.48 -12.28
C GLY A 67 0.67 -4.35 -11.02
N VAL A 68 1.15 -3.83 -9.89
CA VAL A 68 1.15 -4.58 -8.62
C VAL A 68 -0.28 -4.83 -8.14
N ALA A 69 -1.13 -3.80 -8.17
CA ALA A 69 -2.53 -3.94 -7.76
C ALA A 69 -3.25 -5.00 -8.61
N GLU A 70 -3.02 -5.00 -9.93
CA GLU A 70 -3.57 -6.01 -10.85
C GLU A 70 -3.08 -7.42 -10.51
N ARG A 71 -1.77 -7.61 -10.26
CA ARG A 71 -1.24 -8.93 -9.87
C ARG A 71 -1.84 -9.44 -8.57
N ILE A 72 -2.02 -8.57 -7.57
CA ILE A 72 -2.71 -8.94 -6.31
C ILE A 72 -4.15 -9.34 -6.60
N HIS A 73 -4.88 -8.53 -7.38
CA HIS A 73 -6.30 -8.77 -7.68
C HIS A 73 -6.54 -10.07 -8.49
N LEU A 74 -5.61 -10.42 -9.38
CA LEU A 74 -5.68 -11.62 -10.20
C LEU A 74 -5.26 -12.90 -9.47
N ASN A 75 -4.57 -12.80 -8.31
CA ASN A 75 -4.13 -13.95 -7.52
C ASN A 75 -5.27 -14.58 -6.70
N ARG A 76 -6.38 -14.95 -7.35
CA ARG A 76 -7.60 -15.47 -6.70
C ARG A 76 -7.48 -16.91 -6.18
N GLY A 77 -6.45 -17.64 -6.61
CA GLY A 77 -6.19 -19.03 -6.20
C GLY A 77 -5.41 -19.19 -4.89
N GLY A 78 -4.95 -18.09 -4.30
CA GLY A 78 -4.18 -18.09 -3.06
C GLY A 78 -4.12 -16.70 -2.44
N SER A 79 -3.07 -16.46 -1.68
CA SER A 79 -2.86 -15.19 -0.98
C SER A 79 -1.63 -14.47 -1.51
N SER A 80 -1.68 -13.14 -1.46
CA SER A 80 -0.55 -12.28 -1.80
C SER A 80 0.10 -11.74 -0.54
N LEU A 81 1.43 -11.67 -0.51
CA LEU A 81 2.18 -11.00 0.54
C LEU A 81 3.08 -9.93 -0.07
N VAL A 82 2.85 -8.69 0.33
CA VAL A 82 3.62 -7.52 -0.10
C VAL A 82 4.61 -7.16 1.01
N TYR A 83 5.89 -7.17 0.70
CA TYR A 83 6.93 -6.88 1.69
C TYR A 83 7.97 -5.90 1.16
N CYS A 84 8.70 -5.29 2.08
CA CYS A 84 9.94 -4.57 1.81
C CYS A 84 10.90 -4.85 2.97
N SER A 85 11.96 -4.06 3.17
CA SER A 85 12.88 -4.25 4.29
C SER A 85 12.16 -4.28 5.67
N ALA A 86 11.59 -3.16 6.11
CA ALA A 86 10.93 -3.06 7.43
C ALA A 86 9.41 -3.29 7.40
N GLY A 87 8.80 -3.33 6.21
CA GLY A 87 7.34 -3.35 6.08
C GLY A 87 6.68 -2.05 6.56
N ARG A 88 7.33 -0.90 6.37
CA ARG A 88 6.92 0.39 6.96
C ARG A 88 6.52 1.44 5.94
N SER A 89 7.14 1.50 4.76
CA SER A 89 6.96 2.59 3.80
C SER A 89 6.57 2.10 2.41
N ARG A 90 7.47 1.36 1.72
CA ARG A 90 7.26 0.87 0.35
C ARG A 90 6.08 -0.11 0.23
N SER A 91 6.11 -1.24 0.95
CA SER A 91 5.04 -2.23 0.91
C SER A 91 3.66 -1.70 1.32
N PRO A 92 3.48 -0.90 2.41
CA PRO A 92 2.16 -0.35 2.71
C PRO A 92 1.68 0.63 1.66
N SER A 93 2.57 1.35 0.97
CA SER A 93 2.18 2.22 -0.15
C SER A 93 1.59 1.43 -1.31
N LEU A 94 2.21 0.30 -1.70
CA LEU A 94 1.65 -0.58 -2.73
C LEU A 94 0.31 -1.20 -2.30
N VAL A 95 0.18 -1.60 -1.04
CA VAL A 95 -1.07 -2.13 -0.50
C VAL A 95 -2.18 -1.07 -0.53
N MET A 96 -1.90 0.16 -0.12
CA MET A 96 -2.88 1.25 -0.21
C MET A 96 -3.32 1.53 -1.65
N ALA A 97 -2.39 1.48 -2.61
CA ALA A 97 -2.72 1.60 -4.03
C ALA A 97 -3.68 0.49 -4.50
N TYR A 98 -3.44 -0.76 -4.09
CA TYR A 98 -4.35 -1.87 -4.36
C TYR A 98 -5.75 -1.66 -3.73
N LEU A 99 -5.81 -1.28 -2.45
CA LEU A 99 -7.07 -1.06 -1.74
C LEU A 99 -7.90 0.04 -2.40
N MET A 100 -7.25 1.11 -2.86
CA MET A 100 -7.94 2.12 -3.66
C MET A 100 -8.45 1.49 -4.96
N ARG A 101 -7.56 0.99 -5.82
CA ARG A 101 -7.95 0.55 -7.17
C ARG A 101 -9.00 -0.55 -7.22
N PHE A 102 -8.93 -1.55 -6.34
CA PHE A 102 -9.76 -2.76 -6.45
C PHE A 102 -10.78 -2.94 -5.33
N GLU A 103 -10.69 -2.20 -4.23
CA GLU A 103 -11.70 -2.22 -3.16
C GLU A 103 -12.49 -0.92 -3.04
N GLY A 104 -12.24 0.05 -3.93
CA GLY A 104 -12.97 1.32 -3.97
C GLY A 104 -12.73 2.21 -2.75
N ALA A 105 -11.68 1.92 -1.96
CA ALA A 105 -11.34 2.73 -0.80
C ALA A 105 -10.79 4.09 -1.23
N SER A 106 -11.09 5.13 -0.48
CA SER A 106 -10.31 6.37 -0.49
C SER A 106 -8.91 6.13 0.10
N LEU A 107 -7.97 7.05 -0.14
CA LEU A 107 -6.64 6.99 0.46
C LEU A 107 -6.70 7.03 1.99
N LEU A 108 -7.61 7.82 2.57
CA LEU A 108 -7.83 7.90 4.01
C LEU A 108 -8.26 6.53 4.57
N GLU A 109 -9.23 5.87 3.93
CA GLU A 109 -9.71 4.55 4.34
C GLU A 109 -8.64 3.48 4.13
N ALA A 110 -7.95 3.50 2.99
CA ALA A 110 -6.86 2.57 2.69
C ALA A 110 -5.74 2.68 3.74
N HIS A 111 -5.33 3.92 4.07
CA HIS A 111 -4.36 4.17 5.14
C HIS A 111 -4.87 3.67 6.50
N GLY A 112 -6.13 3.98 6.85
CA GLY A 112 -6.74 3.53 8.11
C GLY A 112 -6.74 2.01 8.26
N ARG A 113 -7.10 1.27 7.21
CA ARG A 113 -7.08 -0.21 7.19
C ARG A 113 -5.67 -0.76 7.41
N VAL A 114 -4.68 -0.23 6.68
CA VAL A 114 -3.29 -0.72 6.80
C VAL A 114 -2.68 -0.34 8.14
N LEU A 115 -2.97 0.87 8.66
CA LEU A 115 -2.52 1.31 9.97
C LEU A 115 -3.10 0.47 11.10
N ALA A 116 -4.39 0.13 11.04
CA ALA A 116 -5.03 -0.75 12.03
C ALA A 116 -4.38 -2.14 12.07
N ALA A 117 -4.02 -2.71 10.91
CA ALA A 117 -3.34 -4.00 10.83
C ALA A 117 -1.83 -3.93 11.15
N ARG A 118 -1.20 -2.76 10.98
CA ARG A 118 0.23 -2.55 11.23
C ARG A 118 0.49 -1.12 11.75
N PRO A 119 0.41 -0.90 13.08
CA PRO A 119 0.37 0.44 13.72
C PRO A 119 1.62 1.31 13.58
N PHE A 120 2.67 0.82 12.93
CA PHE A 120 3.95 1.52 12.76
C PHE A 120 4.27 1.83 11.30
N ILE A 121 3.30 1.68 10.39
CA ILE A 121 3.47 2.14 8.99
C ILE A 121 3.75 3.64 8.98
N ARG A 122 4.64 4.05 8.08
CA ARG A 122 5.01 5.45 7.87
C ARG A 122 5.63 5.59 6.48
N PRO A 123 4.81 5.63 5.41
CA PRO A 123 5.28 6.00 4.08
C PRO A 123 6.06 7.30 4.12
N ASN A 124 7.11 7.39 3.32
CA ASN A 124 7.86 8.63 3.18
C ASN A 124 7.03 9.71 2.44
N ALA A 125 7.43 10.98 2.55
CA ALA A 125 6.69 12.10 1.96
C ALA A 125 6.60 12.07 0.43
N GLY A 126 7.49 11.36 -0.27
CA GLY A 126 7.39 11.13 -1.71
C GLY A 126 6.28 10.16 -2.08
N PHE A 127 6.20 9.05 -1.37
CA PHE A 127 5.14 8.06 -1.59
C PHE A 127 3.76 8.60 -1.22
N TRP A 128 3.65 9.43 -0.16
CA TRP A 128 2.40 10.15 0.12
C TRP A 128 1.96 11.03 -1.05
N ARG A 129 2.87 11.82 -1.64
CA ARG A 129 2.56 12.64 -2.82
C ARG A 129 2.11 11.80 -4.02
N GLN A 130 2.78 10.66 -4.24
CA GLN A 130 2.42 9.72 -5.32
C GLN A 130 1.04 9.08 -5.08
N LEU A 131 0.71 8.71 -3.84
CA LEU A 131 -0.59 8.15 -3.47
C LEU A 131 -1.72 9.16 -3.62
N LEU A 132 -1.50 10.43 -3.28
CA LEU A 132 -2.46 11.51 -3.53
C LEU A 132 -2.71 11.70 -5.03
N GLN A 133 -1.64 11.75 -5.83
CA GLN A 133 -1.79 11.82 -7.30
C GLN A 133 -2.55 10.60 -7.85
N TYR A 134 -2.33 9.43 -7.26
CA TYR A 134 -3.03 8.20 -7.62
C TYR A 134 -4.52 8.25 -7.26
N GLU A 135 -4.88 8.68 -6.05
CA GLU A 135 -6.27 8.87 -5.61
C GLU A 135 -6.99 9.87 -6.50
N SER A 136 -6.37 11.03 -6.74
CA SER A 136 -6.88 12.07 -7.64
C SER A 136 -7.10 11.56 -9.07
N ARG A 137 -6.23 10.68 -9.57
CA ARG A 137 -6.41 10.03 -10.88
C ARG A 137 -7.58 9.03 -10.89
N LEU A 138 -7.79 8.29 -9.80
CA LEU A 138 -8.85 7.28 -9.71
C LEU A 138 -10.23 7.90 -9.48
N TYR A 139 -10.32 8.94 -8.65
CA TYR A 139 -11.59 9.44 -8.12
C TYR A 139 -11.82 10.94 -8.32
N HIS A 140 -10.87 11.65 -8.92
CA HIS A 140 -10.92 13.11 -9.12
C HIS A 140 -11.00 13.93 -7.82
N ILE A 141 -10.72 13.30 -6.68
CA ILE A 141 -10.69 13.92 -5.34
C ILE A 141 -9.46 13.42 -4.56
N ASN A 142 -9.13 14.13 -3.48
CA ASN A 142 -8.20 13.63 -2.46
C ASN A 142 -8.91 13.62 -1.11
N SER A 143 -8.90 12.48 -0.42
CA SER A 143 -9.47 12.34 0.93
C SER A 143 -8.51 12.78 2.04
N VAL A 144 -7.25 12.99 1.67
CA VAL A 144 -6.16 13.37 2.59
C VAL A 144 -5.46 14.63 2.07
N ARG A 145 -5.02 15.49 2.99
CA ARG A 145 -4.03 16.53 2.74
C ARG A 145 -2.81 16.31 3.62
N MET A 146 -1.63 16.67 3.14
CA MET A 146 -0.41 16.57 3.95
C MET A 146 -0.19 17.86 4.73
N VAL A 147 -0.04 17.77 6.05
CA VAL A 147 0.16 18.92 6.94
C VAL A 147 1.50 18.82 7.64
N ALA A 148 2.22 19.94 7.70
CA ALA A 148 3.44 20.05 8.49
C ALA A 148 3.08 20.15 9.99
N THR A 149 3.61 19.23 10.78
CA THR A 149 3.43 19.18 12.24
C THR A 149 4.78 19.15 12.95
N SER A 150 4.78 19.29 14.28
CA SER A 150 5.98 19.11 15.11
C SER A 150 6.58 17.70 15.01
N GLN A 151 5.81 16.71 14.53
CA GLN A 151 6.23 15.32 14.33
C GLN A 151 6.63 15.02 12.87
N GLY A 152 6.73 16.06 12.03
CA GLY A 152 6.98 15.98 10.59
C GLY A 152 5.70 16.14 9.77
N VAL A 153 5.76 15.71 8.51
CA VAL A 153 4.62 15.80 7.58
C VAL A 153 3.69 14.59 7.78
N LEU A 154 2.45 14.85 8.18
CA LEU A 154 1.44 13.82 8.47
C LEU A 154 0.20 13.96 7.57
N PRO A 155 -0.48 12.85 7.25
CA PRO A 155 -1.76 12.89 6.56
C PRO A 155 -2.86 13.41 7.50
N GLU A 156 -3.68 14.34 7.02
CA GLU A 156 -4.88 14.83 7.68
C GLU A 156 -6.09 14.61 6.77
N ALA A 157 -7.22 14.19 7.33
CA ALA A 157 -8.46 14.03 6.56
C ALA A 157 -8.93 15.38 5.99
N VAL A 158 -9.34 15.38 4.72
CA VAL A 158 -10.02 16.53 4.12
C VAL A 158 -11.48 16.47 4.55
N GLN A 159 -11.92 17.44 5.36
CA GLN A 159 -13.34 17.59 5.65
C GLN A 159 -14.04 18.11 4.39
N PRO A 160 -15.23 17.59 4.03
CA PRO A 160 -16.06 18.20 3.00
C PRO A 160 -16.35 19.64 3.43
N THR A 161 -16.01 20.61 2.58
CA THR A 161 -16.47 21.99 2.80
C THR A 161 -18.01 21.98 2.73
N GLN A 162 -18.67 22.69 3.67
CA GLN A 162 -20.13 22.85 3.68
C GLN A 162 -20.69 23.60 2.45
N ASP A 163 -19.85 23.96 1.48
CA ASP A 163 -20.17 24.82 0.35
C ASP A 163 -20.69 24.08 -0.90
N SER A 164 -21.12 22.83 -0.78
CA SER A 164 -21.78 22.11 -1.89
C SER A 164 -23.30 22.27 -1.91
N THR A 165 -23.88 23.04 -0.98
CA THR A 165 -25.35 23.18 -0.83
C THR A 165 -25.95 24.36 -1.59
N TYR A 166 -25.15 25.13 -2.34
CA TYR A 166 -25.66 26.20 -3.19
C TYR A 166 -24.99 26.09 -4.55
N LEU A 167 -25.74 25.55 -5.52
CA LEU A 167 -25.77 25.91 -6.95
C LEU A 167 -26.33 24.74 -7.78
N LEU A 168 -27.59 24.39 -7.52
CA LEU A 168 -28.53 23.97 -8.56
C LEU A 168 -29.90 24.53 -8.16
N ASN A 169 -30.09 25.79 -8.51
CA ASN A 169 -31.39 26.40 -8.78
C ASN A 169 -31.11 27.52 -9.78
N LEU A 170 -31.19 27.16 -11.05
CA LEU A 170 -31.78 27.88 -12.20
C LEU A 170 -31.52 27.04 -13.47
#